data_AF-A0A925WJG6-F1
#
_entry.id   AF-A0A925WJG6-F1
#
_cell.length_a   1.000
_cell.length_b   1.000
_cell.length_c   1.000
_cell.angle_alpha   90.00
_cell.angle_beta   90.00
_cell.angle_gamma   90.00
#
_symmetry.space_group_name_H-M   'P 1'
#
loop_
_entity.id
_entity.type
_entity.pdbx_description
1 polymer ?
#
loop_
_entity_poly.entity_id
_entity_poly.type
_entity_poly.pdbx_seq_one_letter_code
_entity_poly.pdbx_strand_id
1 'polypeptide(L)'
;MSSTATIADTAKLSPSEQAALIKLLADENLAVHRAVRSKIISCGPEVVEWLRPYSLSDDPVLRRHATEIIGHFGRQQADTQFLSFCLKSGEDFDLETAAWTLARTTYPNINVEAYQALLDEYANAARERTLLEFGAEEKLTAFNTYLFTELGFTGNVANYYDSENSYLNRVLDKRTGNPINLTLVYILIARRLGMPVIGIGMPGHFICRFQTSSDEIYIDPFNRGQLLSKADCIQYLQRGNYSLNDDFLAPASARRMFLRICSNLHQIYTELGKGEEATRFQRYLVALSR
;
A
#
# COMPACT_ATOMS: atom_id res chain seq x y z
N MET A 1 10.94 -16.31 41.89
CA MET A 1 11.80 -17.14 41.02
C MET A 1 11.06 -17.40 39.72
N SER A 2 11.81 -17.38 38.59
CA SER A 2 11.36 -17.44 37.18
C SER A 2 10.62 -16.19 36.69
N SER A 3 10.94 -15.59 35.53
CA SER A 3 11.85 -15.97 34.44
C SER A 3 12.09 -14.71 33.61
N THR A 4 13.25 -14.06 33.78
CA THR A 4 13.75 -13.06 32.83
C THR A 4 14.21 -13.80 31.59
N ALA A 5 13.45 -13.67 30.50
CA ALA A 5 13.85 -14.10 29.18
C ALA A 5 15.20 -13.47 28.83
N THR A 6 16.18 -14.33 28.60
CA THR A 6 17.55 -13.98 28.24
C THR A 6 17.51 -13.28 26.87
N ILE A 7 17.84 -11.99 26.84
CA ILE A 7 18.16 -11.28 25.61
C ILE A 7 19.41 -11.99 25.07
N ALA A 8 19.29 -12.67 23.95
CA ALA A 8 20.43 -13.28 23.29
C ALA A 8 21.43 -12.17 22.94
N ASP A 9 22.61 -12.25 23.55
CA ASP A 9 23.74 -11.38 23.32
C ASP A 9 24.17 -11.54 21.85
N THR A 10 23.76 -10.62 20.97
CA THR A 10 24.19 -10.63 19.57
C THR A 10 25.65 -10.22 19.53
N ALA A 11 26.55 -11.21 19.62
CA ALA A 11 27.98 -10.99 19.49
C ALA A 11 28.28 -10.26 18.16
N LYS A 12 28.72 -9.00 18.25
CA LYS A 12 29.14 -8.21 17.09
C LYS A 12 30.31 -8.92 16.41
N LEU A 13 30.12 -9.30 15.14
CA LEU A 13 31.17 -9.87 14.31
C LEU A 13 32.35 -8.91 14.19
N SER A 14 33.57 -9.43 14.33
CA SER A 14 34.79 -8.69 14.09
C SER A 14 34.94 -8.31 12.60
N PRO A 15 35.73 -7.28 12.25
CA PRO A 15 35.93 -6.88 10.85
C PRO A 15 36.47 -8.00 9.95
N SER A 16 37.31 -8.89 10.49
CA SER A 16 37.84 -10.04 9.74
C SER A 16 36.75 -11.09 9.47
N GLU A 17 35.86 -11.36 10.43
CA GLU A 17 34.72 -12.25 10.23
C GLU A 17 33.72 -11.68 9.22
N GLN A 18 33.45 -10.37 9.26
CA GLN A 18 32.61 -9.70 8.27
C GLN A 18 33.21 -9.84 6.87
N ALA A 19 34.51 -9.55 6.70
CA ALA A 19 35.19 -9.69 5.41
C ALA A 19 35.16 -11.14 4.88
N ALA A 20 35.30 -12.13 5.76
CA ALA A 20 35.20 -13.54 5.38
C ALA A 20 33.78 -13.89 4.89
N LEU A 21 32.73 -13.44 5.59
CA LEU A 21 31.34 -13.66 5.20
C LEU A 21 31.01 -12.97 3.87
N ILE A 22 31.48 -11.74 3.65
CA ILE A 22 31.31 -11.01 2.38
C ILE A 22 31.96 -11.78 1.22
N LYS A 23 33.18 -12.29 1.41
CA LYS A 23 33.85 -13.10 0.40
C LYS A 23 33.05 -14.36 0.06
N LEU A 24 32.46 -15.01 1.04
CA LEU A 24 31.61 -16.19 0.83
C LEU A 24 30.24 -15.85 0.21
N LEU A 25 29.75 -14.62 0.35
CA LEU A 25 28.53 -14.17 -0.34
C LEU A 25 28.71 -14.04 -1.86
N ALA A 26 29.94 -13.88 -2.34
CA ALA A 26 30.26 -13.88 -3.76
C ALA A 26 30.30 -15.32 -4.36
N ASP A 27 30.18 -16.36 -3.53
CA ASP A 27 30.18 -17.74 -3.98
C ASP A 27 28.87 -18.09 -4.73
N GLU A 28 29.00 -18.72 -5.89
CA GLU A 28 27.86 -19.18 -6.70
C GLU A 28 27.20 -20.46 -6.15
N ASN A 29 27.88 -21.16 -5.23
CA ASN A 29 27.35 -22.38 -4.62
C ASN A 29 26.16 -22.05 -3.70
N LEU A 30 24.98 -22.55 -4.08
CA LEU A 30 23.73 -22.32 -3.35
C LEU A 30 23.76 -22.82 -1.89
N ALA A 31 24.48 -23.89 -1.58
CA ALA A 31 24.58 -24.40 -0.21
C ALA A 31 25.42 -23.47 0.67
N VAL A 32 26.54 -22.96 0.13
CA VAL A 32 27.39 -21.95 0.78
C VAL A 32 26.60 -20.68 1.00
N HIS A 33 25.95 -20.16 -0.04
CA HIS A 33 25.11 -18.97 0.06
C HIS A 33 24.03 -19.12 1.15
N ARG A 34 23.29 -20.24 1.19
CA ARG A 34 22.25 -20.46 2.21
C ARG A 34 22.82 -20.45 3.62
N ALA A 35 23.95 -21.12 3.85
CA ALA A 35 24.59 -21.17 5.17
C ALA A 35 25.09 -19.78 5.62
N VAL A 36 25.78 -19.06 4.72
CA VAL A 36 26.30 -17.71 4.97
C VAL A 36 25.16 -16.73 5.21
N ARG A 37 24.13 -16.75 4.36
CA ARG A 37 22.93 -15.94 4.52
C ARG A 37 22.27 -16.18 5.88
N SER A 38 22.07 -17.44 6.27
CA SER A 38 21.47 -17.79 7.56
C SER A 38 22.31 -17.25 8.72
N LYS A 39 23.64 -17.36 8.63
CA LYS A 39 24.56 -16.83 9.65
C LYS A 39 24.47 -15.32 9.74
N ILE A 40 24.51 -14.61 8.62
CA ILE A 40 24.41 -13.14 8.59
C ILE A 40 23.07 -12.67 9.15
N ILE A 41 21.95 -13.30 8.75
CA ILE A 41 20.63 -12.94 9.27
C ILE A 41 20.55 -13.17 10.79
N SER A 42 21.18 -14.23 11.31
CA SER A 42 21.21 -14.50 12.76
C SER A 42 21.95 -13.45 13.58
N CYS A 43 22.77 -12.60 12.94
CA CYS A 43 23.49 -11.52 13.62
C CYS A 43 22.64 -10.26 13.86
N GLY A 44 21.42 -10.19 13.30
CA GLY A 44 20.51 -9.06 13.53
C GLY A 44 20.63 -7.92 12.51
N PRO A 45 19.85 -6.85 12.67
CA PRO A 45 19.71 -5.78 11.67
C PRO A 45 20.95 -4.89 11.51
N GLU A 46 21.88 -4.87 12.47
CA GLU A 46 23.12 -4.08 12.35
C GLU A 46 23.96 -4.52 11.13
N VAL A 47 23.75 -5.73 10.60
CA VAL A 47 24.44 -6.21 9.41
C VAL A 47 24.17 -5.37 8.16
N VAL A 48 23.05 -4.63 8.13
CA VAL A 48 22.73 -3.74 7.01
C VAL A 48 23.79 -2.65 6.85
N GLU A 49 24.40 -2.15 7.93
CA GLU A 49 25.37 -1.05 7.86
C GLU A 49 26.60 -1.43 7.03
N TRP A 50 27.18 -2.61 7.30
CA TRP A 50 28.38 -3.06 6.59
C TRP A 50 28.08 -3.83 5.30
N LEU A 51 26.85 -4.30 5.07
CA LEU A 51 26.44 -4.86 3.78
C LEU A 51 26.10 -3.80 2.73
N ARG A 52 25.67 -2.60 3.15
CA ARG A 52 25.15 -1.56 2.24
C ARG A 52 26.08 -1.24 1.05
N PRO A 53 27.41 -1.08 1.20
CA PRO A 53 28.30 -0.80 0.07
C PRO A 53 28.23 -1.88 -1.03
N TYR A 54 27.96 -3.13 -0.65
CA TYR A 54 27.93 -4.26 -1.57
C TYR A 54 26.62 -4.39 -2.36
N SER A 55 25.57 -3.66 -1.98
CA SER A 55 24.33 -3.54 -2.79
C SER A 55 24.54 -2.85 -4.15
N LEU A 56 25.68 -2.19 -4.32
CA LEU A 56 26.13 -1.55 -5.57
C LEU A 56 27.45 -2.15 -6.08
N SER A 57 27.84 -3.34 -5.60
CA SER A 57 29.07 -4.01 -6.05
C SER A 57 29.03 -4.30 -7.55
N ASP A 58 30.16 -4.23 -8.24
CA ASP A 58 30.28 -4.65 -9.64
C ASP A 58 30.05 -6.16 -9.81
N ASP A 59 30.37 -6.95 -8.79
CA ASP A 59 30.08 -8.39 -8.74
C ASP A 59 28.56 -8.63 -8.66
N PRO A 60 27.94 -9.24 -9.69
CA PRO A 60 26.50 -9.43 -9.73
C PRO A 60 25.97 -10.41 -8.68
N VAL A 61 26.76 -11.42 -8.30
CA VAL A 61 26.36 -12.45 -7.32
C VAL A 61 26.34 -11.83 -5.93
N LEU A 62 27.44 -11.17 -5.57
CA LEU A 62 27.55 -10.45 -4.31
C LEU A 62 26.48 -9.36 -4.20
N ARG A 63 26.28 -8.57 -5.26
CA ARG A 63 25.27 -7.50 -5.32
C ARG A 63 23.86 -8.03 -5.06
N ARG A 64 23.49 -9.13 -5.71
CA ARG A 64 22.19 -9.78 -5.52
C ARG A 64 22.02 -10.24 -4.08
N HIS A 65 22.97 -11.03 -3.57
CA HIS A 65 22.87 -11.62 -2.22
C HIS A 65 22.88 -10.55 -1.11
N ALA A 66 23.71 -9.51 -1.25
CA ALA A 66 23.72 -8.38 -0.32
C ALA A 66 22.36 -7.65 -0.33
N THR A 67 21.83 -7.35 -1.52
CA THR A 67 20.52 -6.70 -1.68
C THR A 67 19.38 -7.54 -1.08
N GLU A 68 19.41 -8.87 -1.24
CA GLU A 68 18.43 -9.78 -0.64
C GLU A 68 18.45 -9.76 0.89
N ILE A 69 19.64 -9.77 1.51
CA ILE A 69 19.77 -9.72 2.97
C ILE A 69 19.35 -8.35 3.51
N ILE A 70 19.78 -7.26 2.88
CA ILE A 70 19.35 -5.91 3.24
C ILE A 70 17.82 -5.79 3.13
N GLY A 71 17.24 -6.31 2.05
CA GLY A 71 15.80 -6.33 1.82
C GLY A 71 15.04 -7.12 2.89
N HIS A 72 15.60 -8.21 3.41
CA HIS A 72 15.00 -8.98 4.51
C HIS A 72 14.80 -8.11 5.76
N PHE A 73 15.83 -7.40 6.20
CA PHE A 73 15.74 -6.52 7.37
C PHE A 73 14.88 -5.28 7.11
N GLY A 74 14.98 -4.68 5.91
CA GLY A 74 14.11 -3.57 5.51
C GLY A 74 12.64 -3.94 5.58
N ARG A 75 12.28 -5.13 5.09
CA ARG A 75 10.92 -5.67 5.20
C ARG A 75 10.49 -5.89 6.65
N GLN A 76 11.33 -6.51 7.49
CA GLN A 76 11.01 -6.73 8.90
C GLN A 76 10.79 -5.40 9.66
N GLN A 77 11.60 -4.39 9.36
CA GLN A 77 11.45 -3.05 9.92
C GLN A 77 10.14 -2.40 9.46
N ALA A 78 9.82 -2.47 8.17
CA ALA A 78 8.57 -1.94 7.63
C ALA A 78 7.33 -2.63 8.23
N ASP A 79 7.38 -3.95 8.46
CA ASP A 79 6.31 -4.69 9.13
C ASP A 79 6.08 -4.19 10.55
N THR A 80 7.17 -3.98 11.28
CA THR A 80 7.13 -3.46 12.65
C THR A 80 6.55 -2.05 12.68
N GLN A 81 6.94 -1.20 11.73
CA GLN A 81 6.41 0.16 11.58
C GLN A 81 4.92 0.15 11.25
N PHE A 82 4.47 -0.66 10.29
CA PHE A 82 3.05 -0.74 9.92
C PHE A 82 2.19 -1.28 11.06
N LEU A 83 2.63 -2.33 11.76
CA LEU A 83 1.94 -2.84 12.94
C LEU A 83 1.88 -1.79 14.05
N SER A 84 2.99 -1.10 14.35
CA SER A 84 3.00 -0.03 15.35
C SER A 84 2.09 1.12 14.96
N PHE A 85 2.01 1.47 13.67
CA PHE A 85 1.10 2.50 13.18
C PHE A 85 -0.36 2.09 13.41
N CYS A 86 -0.73 0.87 13.05
CA CYS A 86 -2.08 0.34 13.25
C CYS A 86 -2.47 0.29 14.74
N LEU A 87 -1.55 -0.10 15.62
CA LEU A 87 -1.87 -0.24 17.06
C LEU A 87 -1.93 1.08 17.82
N LYS A 88 -1.24 2.13 17.35
CA LYS A 88 -1.17 3.43 18.04
C LYS A 88 -2.23 4.42 17.58
N SER A 89 -2.83 4.18 16.41
CA SER A 89 -3.74 5.15 15.79
C SER A 89 -5.20 4.76 16.03
N GLY A 90 -6.12 5.73 16.08
CA GLY A 90 -7.56 5.46 16.23
C GLY A 90 -8.23 5.00 14.93
N GLU A 91 -9.53 5.27 14.78
CA GLU A 91 -10.30 5.03 13.54
C GLU A 91 -9.87 5.94 12.38
N ASP A 92 -9.52 7.19 12.69
CA ASP A 92 -9.27 8.26 11.72
C ASP A 92 -7.77 8.58 11.56
N PHE A 93 -6.96 7.54 11.37
CA PHE A 93 -5.54 7.77 11.07
C PHE A 93 -5.32 8.35 9.68
N ASP A 94 -4.18 9.01 9.49
CA ASP A 94 -3.85 9.63 8.20
C ASP A 94 -3.75 8.58 7.07
N LEU A 95 -4.62 8.72 6.06
CA LEU A 95 -4.75 7.77 4.94
C LEU A 95 -3.46 7.66 4.13
N GLU A 96 -2.77 8.78 3.90
CA GLU A 96 -1.58 8.80 3.06
C GLU A 96 -0.41 8.11 3.77
N THR A 97 -0.18 8.46 5.04
CA THR A 97 0.82 7.82 5.90
C THR A 97 0.58 6.31 6.01
N ALA A 98 -0.68 5.89 6.16
CA ALA A 98 -1.04 4.49 6.18
C ALA A 98 -0.71 3.78 4.86
N ALA A 99 -0.99 4.43 3.72
CA ALA A 99 -0.72 3.87 2.40
C ALA A 99 0.78 3.65 2.17
N TRP A 100 1.60 4.65 2.53
CA TRP A 100 3.06 4.54 2.39
C TRP A 100 3.67 3.54 3.37
N THR A 101 3.16 3.49 4.60
CA THR A 101 3.64 2.53 5.59
C THR A 101 3.29 1.10 5.17
N LEU A 102 2.09 0.87 4.62
CA LEU A 102 1.73 -0.41 4.02
C LEU A 102 2.60 -0.74 2.80
N ALA A 103 2.79 0.20 1.87
CA ALA A 103 3.60 -0.02 0.66
C ALA A 103 5.04 -0.46 0.98
N ARG A 104 5.67 0.15 1.99
CA ARG A 104 7.02 -0.21 2.44
C ARG A 104 7.14 -1.64 2.98
N THR A 105 6.05 -2.27 3.44
CA THR A 105 6.07 -3.69 3.84
C THR A 105 6.42 -4.62 2.67
N THR A 106 6.21 -4.18 1.44
CA THR A 106 6.51 -4.97 0.24
C THR A 106 7.67 -4.35 -0.54
N TYR A 107 7.73 -3.01 -0.58
CA TYR A 107 8.76 -2.25 -1.28
C TYR A 107 9.49 -1.32 -0.29
N PRO A 108 10.38 -1.84 0.56
CA PRO A 108 10.99 -1.07 1.65
C PRO A 108 11.85 0.13 1.18
N ASN A 109 12.28 0.12 -0.08
CA ASN A 109 13.18 1.12 -0.66
C ASN A 109 12.48 2.15 -1.56
N ILE A 110 11.14 2.25 -1.55
CA ILE A 110 10.44 3.27 -2.32
C ILE A 110 10.81 4.68 -1.82
N ASN A 111 10.96 5.61 -2.76
CA ASN A 111 11.12 7.03 -2.45
C ASN A 111 9.73 7.64 -2.25
N VAL A 112 9.28 7.70 -0.99
CA VAL A 112 7.94 8.19 -0.64
C VAL A 112 7.80 9.66 -1.05
N GLU A 113 8.82 10.47 -0.80
CA GLU A 113 8.85 11.90 -1.10
C GLU A 113 8.63 12.17 -2.59
N ALA A 114 9.20 11.34 -3.47
CA ALA A 114 8.98 11.44 -4.91
C ALA A 114 7.52 11.14 -5.30
N TYR A 115 6.88 10.14 -4.69
CA TYR A 115 5.45 9.88 -4.95
C TYR A 115 4.54 10.96 -4.38
N GLN A 116 4.90 11.54 -3.23
CA GLN A 116 4.16 12.66 -2.66
C GLN A 116 4.23 13.88 -3.58
N ALA A 117 5.42 14.21 -4.09
CA ALA A 117 5.60 15.27 -5.08
C ALA A 117 4.80 14.99 -6.36
N LEU A 118 4.72 13.73 -6.80
CA LEU A 118 3.90 13.34 -7.95
C LEU A 118 2.39 13.57 -7.70
N LEU A 119 1.89 13.25 -6.50
CA LEU A 119 0.49 13.52 -6.14
C LEU A 119 0.21 15.03 -6.07
N ASP A 120 1.18 15.83 -5.60
CA ASP A 120 1.08 17.29 -5.58
C ASP A 120 1.06 17.87 -7.01
N GLU A 121 1.90 17.35 -7.91
CA GLU A 121 1.89 17.69 -9.33
C GLU A 121 0.52 17.39 -9.96
N TYR A 122 -0.03 16.21 -9.71
CA TYR A 122 -1.35 15.84 -10.20
C TYR A 122 -2.44 16.78 -9.66
N ALA A 123 -2.38 17.14 -8.38
CA ALA A 123 -3.32 18.07 -7.79
C ALA A 123 -3.19 19.48 -8.39
N ASN A 124 -1.99 19.98 -8.63
CA ASN A 124 -1.78 21.30 -9.22
C ASN A 124 -2.35 21.38 -10.64
N ALA A 125 -2.06 20.38 -11.48
CA ALA A 125 -2.63 20.30 -12.83
C ALA A 125 -4.16 20.11 -12.82
N ALA A 126 -4.70 19.34 -11.86
CA ALA A 126 -6.15 19.22 -11.71
C ALA A 126 -6.79 20.56 -11.31
N ARG A 127 -6.14 21.35 -10.45
CA ARG A 127 -6.64 22.66 -10.00
C ARG A 127 -6.88 23.63 -11.15
N GLU A 128 -6.01 23.62 -12.15
CA GLU A 128 -6.16 24.45 -13.37
C GLU A 128 -7.38 24.06 -14.21
N ARG A 129 -7.87 22.82 -14.07
CA ARG A 129 -9.03 22.28 -14.80
C ARG A 129 -10.33 22.39 -14.01
N THR A 130 -10.26 22.37 -12.68
CA THR A 130 -11.42 22.50 -11.78
C THR A 130 -11.62 23.96 -11.39
N LEU A 131 -12.18 24.76 -12.30
CA LEU A 131 -12.41 26.19 -12.07
C LEU A 131 -13.37 26.44 -10.89
N LEU A 132 -13.15 27.52 -10.14
CA LEU A 132 -13.94 27.84 -8.95
C LEU A 132 -15.43 28.07 -9.26
N GLU A 133 -15.74 28.59 -10.44
CA GLU A 133 -17.09 28.94 -10.90
C GLU A 133 -17.95 27.71 -11.25
N PHE A 134 -17.34 26.55 -11.46
CA PHE A 134 -18.05 25.34 -11.85
C PHE A 134 -18.97 24.81 -10.74
N GLY A 135 -20.11 24.24 -11.15
CA GLY A 135 -20.96 23.43 -10.28
C GLY A 135 -20.27 22.14 -9.82
N ALA A 136 -20.87 21.42 -8.87
CA ALA A 136 -20.28 20.18 -8.32
C ALA A 136 -20.04 19.12 -9.40
N GLU A 137 -21.03 18.83 -10.24
CA GLU A 137 -20.92 17.85 -11.32
C GLU A 137 -19.87 18.24 -12.37
N GLU A 138 -19.81 19.53 -12.74
CA GLU A 138 -18.82 20.05 -13.69
C GLU A 138 -17.39 19.92 -13.15
N LYS A 139 -17.18 20.29 -11.87
CA LYS A 139 -15.89 20.11 -11.18
C LYS A 139 -15.47 18.65 -11.16
N LEU A 140 -16.37 17.74 -10.78
CA LEU A 140 -16.09 16.30 -10.75
C LEU A 140 -15.82 15.75 -12.15
N THR A 141 -16.57 16.18 -13.17
CA THR A 141 -16.38 15.76 -14.56
C THR A 141 -15.03 16.22 -15.12
N ALA A 142 -14.63 17.46 -14.86
CA ALA A 142 -13.32 17.97 -15.24
C ALA A 142 -12.20 17.19 -14.53
N PHE A 143 -12.36 16.93 -13.23
CA PHE A 143 -11.39 16.15 -12.46
C PHE A 143 -11.29 14.69 -12.94
N ASN A 144 -12.41 14.04 -13.23
CA ASN A 144 -12.48 12.69 -13.78
C ASN A 144 -11.82 12.62 -15.17
N THR A 145 -12.08 13.60 -16.03
CA THR A 145 -11.46 13.67 -17.37
C THR A 145 -9.95 13.72 -17.23
N TYR A 146 -9.43 14.59 -16.37
CA TYR A 146 -8.01 14.66 -16.11
C TYR A 146 -7.43 13.34 -15.58
N LEU A 147 -8.03 12.77 -14.54
CA LEU A 147 -7.47 11.59 -13.88
C LEU A 147 -7.56 10.32 -14.75
N PHE A 148 -8.68 10.09 -15.43
CA PHE A 148 -8.94 8.83 -16.13
C PHE A 148 -8.69 8.90 -17.63
N THR A 149 -8.73 10.10 -18.25
CA THR A 149 -8.47 10.27 -19.68
C THR A 149 -7.08 10.80 -19.94
N GLU A 150 -6.65 11.88 -19.28
CA GLU A 150 -5.34 12.48 -19.53
C GLU A 150 -4.21 11.72 -18.84
N LEU A 151 -4.34 11.43 -17.53
CA LEU A 151 -3.36 10.62 -16.81
C LEU A 151 -3.50 9.13 -17.15
N GLY A 152 -4.71 8.67 -17.47
CA GLY A 152 -4.98 7.30 -17.93
C GLY A 152 -5.10 6.28 -16.81
N PHE A 153 -5.52 6.70 -15.60
CA PHE A 153 -5.85 5.75 -14.55
C PHE A 153 -7.01 4.84 -14.97
N THR A 154 -6.96 3.55 -14.64
CA THR A 154 -8.04 2.63 -15.00
C THR A 154 -8.12 1.40 -14.10
N GLY A 155 -9.32 0.84 -13.96
CA GLY A 155 -9.55 -0.43 -13.28
C GLY A 155 -8.86 -1.60 -13.99
N ASN A 156 -8.13 -2.42 -13.25
CA ASN A 156 -7.49 -3.61 -13.81
C ASN A 156 -8.49 -4.77 -13.93
N VAL A 157 -9.30 -4.77 -14.98
CA VAL A 157 -10.28 -5.84 -15.23
C VAL A 157 -9.60 -7.13 -15.71
N ALA A 158 -8.50 -7.02 -16.45
CA ALA A 158 -7.79 -8.16 -17.03
C ALA A 158 -7.10 -9.03 -15.96
N ASN A 159 -6.56 -8.41 -14.92
CA ASN A 159 -5.95 -9.12 -13.79
C ASN A 159 -6.45 -8.53 -12.46
N TYR A 160 -7.74 -8.73 -12.19
CA TYR A 160 -8.44 -8.15 -11.05
C TYR A 160 -7.78 -8.46 -9.70
N TYR A 161 -7.31 -9.70 -9.54
CA TYR A 161 -6.68 -10.20 -8.32
C TYR A 161 -5.15 -10.04 -8.28
N ASP A 162 -4.56 -9.20 -9.15
CA ASP A 162 -3.14 -8.83 -9.02
C ASP A 162 -2.92 -8.12 -7.67
N SER A 163 -2.02 -8.64 -6.84
CA SER A 163 -1.65 -8.03 -5.56
C SER A 163 -1.14 -6.59 -5.74
N GLU A 164 -0.50 -6.30 -6.88
CA GLU A 164 0.07 -4.99 -7.19
C GLU A 164 -1.02 -3.91 -7.32
N ASN A 165 -2.26 -4.29 -7.64
CA ASN A 165 -3.41 -3.39 -7.67
C ASN A 165 -3.75 -2.82 -6.28
N SER A 166 -3.16 -3.36 -5.20
CA SER A 166 -3.47 -3.00 -3.82
C SER A 166 -2.43 -2.12 -3.13
N TYR A 167 -1.36 -1.71 -3.83
CA TYR A 167 -0.29 -0.89 -3.28
C TYR A 167 -0.20 0.45 -4.01
N LEU A 168 -0.29 1.56 -3.25
CA LEU A 168 -0.37 2.91 -3.81
C LEU A 168 0.78 3.24 -4.78
N ASN A 169 2.03 2.91 -4.43
CA ASN A 169 3.18 3.14 -5.30
C ASN A 169 3.01 2.44 -6.66
N ARG A 170 2.52 1.20 -6.66
CA ARG A 170 2.33 0.41 -7.88
C ARG A 170 1.16 0.90 -8.72
N VAL A 171 0.09 1.35 -8.08
CA VAL A 171 -1.05 1.97 -8.78
C VAL A 171 -0.63 3.29 -9.42
N LEU A 172 0.20 4.11 -8.78
CA LEU A 172 0.74 5.32 -9.39
C LEU A 172 1.69 5.01 -10.56
N ASP A 173 2.58 4.03 -10.41
CA ASP A 173 3.51 3.61 -11.47
C ASP A 173 2.78 3.08 -12.71
N LYS A 174 1.84 2.15 -12.50
CA LYS A 174 1.15 1.43 -13.57
C LYS A 174 -0.09 2.14 -14.08
N ARG A 175 -0.62 3.08 -13.30
CA ARG A 175 -1.94 3.72 -13.49
C ARG A 175 -3.09 2.71 -13.58
N THR A 176 -2.90 1.51 -13.05
CA THR A 176 -3.91 0.46 -12.97
C THR A 176 -4.08 0.03 -11.52
N GLY A 177 -5.32 -0.15 -11.06
CA GLY A 177 -5.57 -0.55 -9.68
C GLY A 177 -6.91 -1.26 -9.48
N ASN A 178 -7.16 -1.64 -8.24
CA ASN A 178 -8.44 -2.19 -7.79
C ASN A 178 -9.37 -1.05 -7.32
N PRO A 179 -10.66 -1.32 -7.08
CA PRO A 179 -11.61 -0.26 -6.72
C PRO A 179 -11.18 0.60 -5.52
N ILE A 180 -10.63 -0.04 -4.49
CA ILE A 180 -10.26 0.64 -3.24
C ILE A 180 -9.00 1.50 -3.40
N ASN A 181 -7.99 1.07 -4.16
CA ASN A 181 -6.78 1.87 -4.36
C ASN A 181 -6.94 2.96 -5.43
N LEU A 182 -7.78 2.78 -6.44
CA LEU A 182 -8.15 3.87 -7.33
C LEU A 182 -8.96 4.94 -6.58
N THR A 183 -9.84 4.52 -5.67
CA THR A 183 -10.49 5.42 -4.72
C THR A 183 -9.50 6.13 -3.80
N LEU A 184 -8.49 5.44 -3.29
CA LEU A 184 -7.43 6.07 -2.49
C LEU A 184 -6.70 7.16 -3.29
N VAL A 185 -6.26 6.88 -4.52
CA VAL A 185 -5.63 7.89 -5.40
C VAL A 185 -6.56 9.09 -5.59
N TYR A 186 -7.84 8.83 -5.91
CA TYR A 186 -8.85 9.88 -6.09
C TYR A 186 -8.97 10.79 -4.86
N ILE A 187 -9.10 10.19 -3.66
CA ILE A 187 -9.22 10.92 -2.39
C ILE A 187 -7.96 11.73 -2.09
N LEU A 188 -6.77 11.16 -2.30
CA LEU A 188 -5.50 11.83 -1.99
C LEU A 188 -5.29 13.09 -2.84
N ILE A 189 -5.69 13.04 -4.12
CA ILE A 189 -5.62 14.20 -5.01
C ILE A 189 -6.76 15.18 -4.70
N ALA A 190 -7.99 14.71 -4.50
CA ALA A 190 -9.14 15.54 -4.15
C ALA A 190 -8.92 16.33 -2.84
N ARG A 191 -8.27 15.74 -1.83
CA ARG A 191 -7.90 16.43 -0.59
C ARG A 191 -6.95 17.60 -0.82
N ARG A 192 -5.96 17.44 -1.70
CA ARG A 192 -5.03 18.53 -2.10
C ARG A 192 -5.73 19.65 -2.85
N LEU A 193 -6.88 19.37 -3.48
CA LEU A 193 -7.77 20.35 -4.11
C LEU A 193 -8.75 21.00 -3.12
N GLY A 194 -8.83 20.51 -1.87
CA GLY A 194 -9.84 20.94 -0.90
C GLY A 194 -11.25 20.44 -1.21
N MET A 195 -11.40 19.42 -2.06
CA MET A 195 -12.70 18.84 -2.39
C MET A 195 -13.17 17.89 -1.27
N PRO A 196 -14.42 18.01 -0.78
CA PRO A 196 -14.96 17.17 0.29
C PRO A 196 -15.34 15.78 -0.24
N VAL A 197 -14.33 14.94 -0.48
CA VAL A 197 -14.47 13.57 -0.97
C VAL A 197 -14.09 12.57 0.11
N ILE A 198 -14.94 11.58 0.34
CA ILE A 198 -14.72 10.47 1.27
C ILE A 198 -14.96 9.12 0.61
N GLY A 199 -14.34 8.06 1.14
CA GLY A 199 -14.51 6.70 0.64
C GLY A 199 -15.77 6.04 1.18
N ILE A 200 -16.45 5.25 0.34
CA ILE A 200 -17.64 4.48 0.67
C ILE A 200 -17.36 2.98 0.41
N GLY A 201 -17.51 2.19 1.47
CA GLY A 201 -17.19 0.77 1.45
C GLY A 201 -18.39 -0.12 1.12
N MET A 202 -18.86 -0.12 -0.14
CA MET A 202 -19.94 -1.02 -0.56
C MET A 202 -19.51 -2.51 -0.56
N PRO A 203 -20.43 -3.46 -0.35
CA PRO A 203 -20.16 -4.86 -0.64
C PRO A 203 -19.70 -5.07 -2.09
N GLY A 204 -18.64 -5.85 -2.28
CA GLY A 204 -18.10 -6.17 -3.61
C GLY A 204 -17.39 -5.02 -4.33
N HIS A 205 -17.58 -3.75 -3.92
CA HIS A 205 -17.00 -2.59 -4.61
C HIS A 205 -16.55 -1.46 -3.67
N PHE A 206 -15.74 -0.51 -4.12
CA PHE A 206 -15.35 0.63 -3.30
C PHE A 206 -15.36 1.90 -4.16
N ILE A 207 -16.08 2.92 -3.68
CA ILE A 207 -16.35 4.14 -4.44
C ILE A 207 -16.09 5.38 -3.56
N CYS A 208 -16.18 6.56 -4.15
CA CYS A 208 -16.12 7.84 -3.46
C CYS A 208 -17.53 8.44 -3.29
N ARG A 209 -17.67 9.33 -2.32
CA ARG A 209 -18.77 10.30 -2.24
C ARG A 209 -18.20 11.70 -2.09
N PHE A 210 -18.59 12.59 -2.99
CA PHE A 210 -18.43 14.03 -2.87
C PHE A 210 -19.68 14.59 -2.17
N GLN A 211 -19.49 15.41 -1.14
CA GLN A 211 -20.62 15.98 -0.41
C GLN A 211 -20.37 17.42 0.04
N THR A 212 -21.29 18.32 -0.30
CA THR A 212 -21.38 19.70 0.22
C THR A 212 -22.71 19.87 0.97
N SER A 213 -23.05 21.10 1.36
CA SER A 213 -24.38 21.41 1.91
C SER A 213 -25.51 21.26 0.90
N SER A 214 -25.21 21.33 -0.41
CA SER A 214 -26.20 21.34 -1.50
C SER A 214 -26.14 20.08 -2.38
N ASP A 215 -25.00 19.40 -2.41
CA ASP A 215 -24.73 18.34 -3.38
C ASP A 215 -24.28 17.05 -2.68
N GLU A 216 -24.79 15.91 -3.14
CA GLU A 216 -24.31 14.58 -2.78
C GLU A 216 -24.18 13.76 -4.06
N ILE A 217 -22.94 13.43 -4.44
CA ILE A 217 -22.63 12.72 -5.68
C ILE A 217 -21.68 11.57 -5.35
N TYR A 218 -22.02 10.37 -5.82
CA TYR A 218 -21.15 9.21 -5.73
C TYR A 218 -20.28 9.13 -6.98
N ILE A 219 -19.04 8.69 -6.84
CA ILE A 219 -18.09 8.58 -7.96
C ILE A 219 -17.46 7.20 -7.91
N ASP A 220 -17.37 6.53 -9.06
CA ASP A 220 -16.71 5.24 -9.19
C ASP A 220 -15.35 5.35 -9.92
N PRO A 221 -14.23 5.48 -9.18
CA PRO A 221 -12.90 5.53 -9.76
C PRO A 221 -12.48 4.30 -10.55
N PHE A 222 -13.03 3.12 -10.24
CA PHE A 222 -12.71 1.90 -10.99
C PHE A 222 -13.28 1.98 -12.41
N ASN A 223 -14.50 2.50 -12.51
CA ASN A 223 -15.21 2.73 -13.77
C ASN A 223 -14.97 4.16 -14.31
N ARG A 224 -13.71 4.60 -14.27
CA ARG A 224 -13.23 5.87 -14.88
C ARG A 224 -13.95 7.12 -14.35
N GLY A 225 -14.30 7.12 -13.07
CA GLY A 225 -14.92 8.27 -12.42
C GLY A 225 -16.40 8.42 -12.74
N GLN A 226 -17.10 7.35 -13.12
CA GLN A 226 -18.54 7.40 -13.38
C GLN A 226 -19.26 8.07 -12.20
N LEU A 227 -20.02 9.12 -12.48
CA LEU A 227 -20.89 9.77 -11.50
C LEU A 227 -22.15 8.94 -11.30
N LEU A 228 -22.52 8.73 -10.05
CA LEU A 228 -23.60 7.86 -9.63
C LEU A 228 -24.52 8.62 -8.67
N SER A 229 -25.82 8.39 -8.83
CA SER A 229 -26.82 8.76 -7.83
C SER A 229 -26.89 7.70 -6.72
N LYS A 230 -27.53 8.05 -5.60
CA LYS A 230 -27.86 7.06 -4.55
C LYS A 230 -28.69 5.89 -5.10
N ALA A 231 -29.59 6.16 -6.06
CA ALA A 231 -30.42 5.13 -6.70
C ALA A 231 -29.58 4.13 -7.51
N ASP A 232 -28.54 4.60 -8.21
CA ASP A 232 -27.61 3.74 -8.95
C ASP A 232 -26.84 2.80 -8.01
N CYS A 233 -26.39 3.33 -6.86
CA CYS A 233 -25.72 2.53 -5.83
C CYS A 233 -26.67 1.46 -5.24
N ILE A 234 -27.93 1.82 -4.97
CA ILE A 234 -28.94 0.86 -4.50
C ILE A 234 -29.20 -0.22 -5.57
N GLN A 235 -29.30 0.17 -6.84
CA GLN A 235 -29.50 -0.77 -7.93
C GLN A 235 -28.31 -1.73 -8.07
N TYR A 236 -27.08 -1.25 -7.91
CA TYR A 236 -25.88 -2.09 -7.86
C TYR A 236 -25.99 -3.15 -6.74
N LEU A 237 -26.37 -2.75 -5.53
CA LEU A 237 -26.52 -3.67 -4.39
C LEU A 237 -27.59 -4.74 -4.64
N GLN A 238 -28.73 -4.35 -5.20
CA GLN A 238 -29.81 -5.28 -5.55
C GLN A 238 -29.38 -6.30 -6.60
N ARG A 239 -28.67 -5.88 -7.65
CA ARG A 239 -28.14 -6.79 -8.68
C ARG A 239 -27.11 -7.78 -8.12
N GLY A 240 -26.37 -7.37 -7.10
CA GLY A 240 -25.43 -8.22 -6.37
C GLY A 240 -26.06 -9.16 -5.35
N ASN A 241 -27.39 -9.20 -5.22
CA ASN A 241 -28.12 -9.92 -4.17
C ASN A 241 -27.67 -9.56 -2.73
N TYR A 242 -27.19 -8.34 -2.52
CA TYR A 242 -26.89 -7.84 -1.18
C TYR A 242 -28.18 -7.34 -0.52
N SER A 243 -28.31 -7.54 0.79
CA SER A 243 -29.39 -6.91 1.55
C SER A 243 -29.27 -5.39 1.47
N LEU A 244 -30.40 -4.68 1.44
CA LEU A 244 -30.35 -3.22 1.53
C LEU A 244 -30.06 -2.84 2.97
N ASN A 245 -28.85 -2.33 3.22
CA ASN A 245 -28.47 -1.69 4.46
C ASN A 245 -27.93 -0.29 4.13
N ASP A 246 -28.49 0.75 4.73
CA ASP A 246 -28.04 2.14 4.56
C ASP A 246 -26.57 2.32 4.99
N ASP A 247 -26.06 1.47 5.89
CA ASP A 247 -24.66 1.46 6.30
C ASP A 247 -23.70 1.16 5.13
N PHE A 248 -24.17 0.55 4.04
CA PHE A 248 -23.34 0.30 2.85
C PHE A 248 -22.97 1.57 2.09
N LEU A 249 -23.71 2.67 2.32
CA LEU A 249 -23.40 3.99 1.78
C LEU A 249 -22.84 4.95 2.82
N ALA A 250 -22.56 4.45 4.04
CA ALA A 250 -21.90 5.24 5.07
C ALA A 250 -20.41 5.45 4.73
N PRO A 251 -19.83 6.61 5.13
CA PRO A 251 -18.40 6.83 5.05
C PRO A 251 -17.58 5.73 5.71
N ALA A 252 -16.56 5.25 5.00
CA ALA A 252 -15.58 4.35 5.56
C ALA A 252 -14.48 5.16 6.28
N SER A 253 -14.21 4.83 7.54
CA SER A 253 -13.01 5.32 8.24
C SER A 253 -11.75 4.87 7.52
N ALA A 254 -10.64 5.58 7.77
CA ALA A 254 -9.33 5.19 7.26
C ALA A 254 -8.99 3.75 7.66
N ARG A 255 -9.22 3.41 8.92
CA ARG A 255 -9.04 2.05 9.43
C ARG A 255 -9.86 1.00 8.68
N ARG A 256 -11.15 1.26 8.42
CA ARG A 256 -12.01 0.34 7.64
C ARG A 256 -11.53 0.16 6.20
N MET A 257 -11.03 1.23 5.57
CA MET A 257 -10.42 1.14 4.25
C MET A 257 -9.20 0.19 4.28
N PHE A 258 -8.28 0.36 5.23
CA PHE A 258 -7.09 -0.48 5.32
C PHE A 258 -7.36 -1.92 5.78
N LEU A 259 -8.39 -2.15 6.61
CA LEU A 259 -8.90 -3.50 6.88
C LEU A 259 -9.27 -4.22 5.59
N ARG A 260 -9.98 -3.53 4.70
CA ARG A 260 -10.40 -4.10 3.41
C ARG A 260 -9.22 -4.30 2.46
N ILE A 261 -8.28 -3.34 2.38
CA ILE A 261 -7.04 -3.51 1.58
C ILE A 261 -6.27 -4.74 2.07
N CYS A 262 -6.05 -4.88 3.38
CA CYS A 262 -5.32 -6.01 3.96
C CYS A 262 -6.08 -7.33 3.79
N SER A 263 -7.42 -7.31 3.87
CA SER A 263 -8.25 -8.50 3.68
C SER A 263 -8.18 -8.99 2.24
N ASN A 264 -8.22 -8.07 1.27
CA ASN A 264 -8.06 -8.42 -0.15
C ASN A 264 -6.68 -9.03 -0.40
N LEU A 265 -5.62 -8.42 0.12
CA LEU A 265 -4.25 -8.94 -0.02
C LEU A 265 -4.06 -10.30 0.67
N HIS A 266 -4.62 -10.49 1.87
CA HIS A 266 -4.61 -11.78 2.55
C HIS A 266 -5.27 -12.87 1.69
N GLN A 267 -6.44 -12.60 1.12
CA GLN A 267 -7.14 -13.53 0.24
C GLN A 267 -6.33 -13.84 -1.02
N ILE A 268 -5.83 -12.82 -1.72
CA ILE A 268 -4.99 -12.98 -2.93
C ILE A 268 -3.78 -13.86 -2.63
N TYR A 269 -3.05 -13.59 -1.55
CA TYR A 269 -1.87 -14.39 -1.21
C TYR A 269 -2.20 -15.81 -0.76
N THR A 270 -3.37 -16.02 -0.16
CA THR A 270 -3.86 -17.36 0.19
C THR A 270 -4.17 -18.17 -1.08
N GLU A 271 -4.89 -17.59 -2.04
CA GLU A 271 -5.25 -18.23 -3.30
C GLU A 271 -4.02 -18.53 -4.17
N LEU A 272 -3.00 -17.67 -4.12
CA LEU A 272 -1.71 -17.88 -4.80
C LEU A 272 -0.77 -18.88 -4.09
N GLY A 273 -1.18 -19.46 -2.95
CA GLY A 273 -0.34 -20.39 -2.18
C GLY A 273 0.87 -19.74 -1.50
N LYS A 274 0.89 -18.40 -1.35
CA LYS A 274 1.97 -17.64 -0.71
C LYS A 274 1.73 -17.56 0.80
N GLY A 275 1.89 -18.69 1.49
CA GLY A 275 1.53 -18.84 2.92
C GLY A 275 2.23 -17.87 3.87
N GLU A 276 3.50 -17.51 3.61
CA GLU A 276 4.22 -16.52 4.42
C GLU A 276 3.58 -15.12 4.31
N GLU A 277 3.24 -14.71 3.09
CA GLU A 277 2.59 -13.42 2.83
C GLU A 277 1.17 -13.38 3.40
N ALA A 278 0.39 -14.44 3.21
CA ALA A 278 -0.94 -14.58 3.81
C ALA A 278 -0.88 -14.43 5.34
N THR A 279 0.09 -15.09 5.99
CA THR A 279 0.31 -15.00 7.45
C THR A 279 0.70 -13.59 7.89
N ARG A 280 1.53 -12.88 7.11
CA ARG A 280 1.89 -11.48 7.39
C ARG A 280 0.65 -10.58 7.38
N PHE A 281 -0.17 -10.68 6.35
CA PHE A 281 -1.40 -9.89 6.23
C PHE A 281 -2.46 -10.25 7.29
N GLN A 282 -2.51 -11.51 7.71
CA GLN A 282 -3.35 -11.91 8.85
C GLN A 282 -2.96 -11.17 10.14
N ARG A 283 -1.66 -10.96 10.38
CA ARG A 283 -1.18 -10.18 11.54
C ARG A 283 -1.60 -8.71 11.45
N TYR A 284 -1.57 -8.11 10.27
CA TYR A 284 -2.04 -6.73 10.07
C TYR A 284 -3.54 -6.62 10.31
N LEU A 285 -4.33 -7.58 9.81
CA LEU A 285 -5.77 -7.62 10.06
C LEU A 285 -6.10 -7.66 11.55
N VAL A 286 -5.39 -8.47 12.33
CA VAL A 286 -5.55 -8.52 13.79
C VAL A 286 -5.23 -7.16 14.43
N ALA A 287 -4.16 -6.48 13.98
CA ALA A 287 -3.79 -5.17 14.51
C ALA A 287 -4.82 -4.07 14.14
N LEU A 288 -5.35 -4.12 12.92
CA LEU A 288 -6.36 -3.18 12.42
C LEU A 288 -7.76 -3.40 13.03
N SER A 289 -8.02 -4.59 13.58
CA SER A 289 -9.29 -4.94 14.23
C SER A 289 -9.35 -4.57 15.71
N ARG A 290 -8.25 -4.02 16.26
CA ARG A 290 -8.19 -3.45 17.62
C ARG A 290 -8.42 -1.95 17.56
#